data_AF-A0A8H6YLD3-F1
#
_entry.id   AF-A0A8H6YLD3-F1
#
_cell.length_a   1.000
_cell.length_b   1.000
_cell.length_c   1.000
_cell.angle_alpha   90.00
_cell.angle_beta   90.00
_cell.angle_gamma   90.00
#
_symmetry.space_group_name_H-M   'P 1'
#
loop_
_entity.id
_entity.type
_entity.pdbx_description
1 polymer ?
#
loop_
_entity_poly.entity_id
_entity_poly.type
_entity_poly.pdbx_seq_one_letter_code
_entity_poly.pdbx_strand_id
1 'polypeptide(L)'
;MSRFRSWAPFQTQHSLFWGNIQTVKRNKDTCIQLLEQIHELINAIIITYIKSGVGYELPPYVLKQIGIFTETLHKVHTFVEAQQHAGKVKKFFRHGEMSTLLHGCKTGLKQGLEFFQIRTNHTMANITEMQQNAEHRQAEIVNMIEALSDSATSDQASMISSIYSGPLQ
;
A
#
# COMPACT_ATOMS: atom_id res chain seq x y z
N MET A 1 5.66 -18.02 16.42
CA MET A 1 4.37 -17.31 16.22
C MET A 1 4.08 -16.47 17.45
N SER A 2 3.73 -15.17 17.30
CA SER A 2 3.13 -14.26 18.33
C SER A 2 3.87 -12.93 18.57
N ARG A 3 3.87 -12.02 17.59
CA ARG A 3 4.08 -10.57 17.82
C ARG A 3 3.24 -9.62 16.93
N PHE A 4 2.24 -10.13 16.21
CA PHE A 4 1.41 -9.32 15.28
C PHE A 4 -0.01 -9.03 15.78
N ARG A 5 -0.24 -9.03 17.11
CA ARG A 5 -1.54 -8.64 17.69
C ARG A 5 -1.74 -7.12 17.87
N SER A 6 -0.75 -6.26 17.56
CA SER A 6 -0.79 -4.85 17.96
C SER A 6 -1.21 -3.85 16.87
N TRP A 7 -1.79 -4.28 15.74
CA TRP A 7 -2.32 -3.36 14.71
C TRP A 7 -3.83 -3.11 14.81
N ALA A 8 -4.54 -3.92 15.60
CA ALA A 8 -5.92 -3.67 16.00
C ALA A 8 -6.15 -2.23 16.52
N PRO A 9 -5.24 -1.60 17.31
CA PRO A 9 -5.40 -0.23 17.77
C PRO A 9 -5.56 0.79 16.63
N PHE A 10 -4.87 0.63 15.50
CA PHE A 10 -4.96 1.57 14.38
C PHE A 10 -6.31 1.47 13.65
N GLN A 11 -6.83 0.25 13.46
CA GLN A 11 -8.15 0.04 12.88
C GLN A 11 -9.27 0.51 13.81
N THR A 12 -9.17 0.21 15.11
CA THR A 12 -10.14 0.66 16.11
C THR A 12 -10.13 2.18 16.25
N GLN A 13 -8.96 2.82 16.25
CA GLN A 13 -8.83 4.27 16.25
C GLN A 13 -9.49 4.88 15.00
N HIS A 14 -9.23 4.33 13.81
CA HIS A 14 -9.86 4.81 12.57
C HIS A 14 -11.40 4.74 12.62
N SER A 15 -11.99 3.64 13.10
CA SER A 15 -13.45 3.53 13.26
C SER A 15 -14.02 4.51 14.29
N LEU A 16 -13.31 4.75 15.38
CA LEU A 16 -13.70 5.73 16.41
C LEU A 16 -13.67 7.16 15.83
N PHE A 17 -12.65 7.48 15.04
CA PHE A 17 -12.55 8.76 14.35
C PHE A 17 -13.72 9.03 13.39
N TRP A 18 -14.14 8.01 12.64
CA TRP A 18 -15.27 8.15 11.71
C TRP A 18 -16.59 8.39 12.45
N GLY A 19 -16.83 7.69 13.56
CA GLY A 19 -17.99 7.93 14.42
C GLY A 19 -17.97 9.34 15.04
N ASN A 20 -16.79 9.82 15.42
CA ASN A 20 -16.58 11.15 15.98
C ASN A 20 -16.85 12.28 14.97
N ILE A 21 -16.59 12.09 13.68
CA ILE A 21 -16.87 13.12 12.67
C ILE A 21 -18.36 13.45 12.56
N GLN A 22 -19.26 12.51 12.82
CA GLN A 22 -20.70 12.76 12.74
C GLN A 22 -21.18 13.76 13.80
N THR A 23 -20.46 13.88 14.91
CA THR A 23 -20.82 14.77 16.03
C THR A 23 -20.07 16.11 16.00
N VAL A 24 -19.21 16.33 15.00
CA VAL A 24 -18.46 17.59 14.81
C VAL A 24 -19.41 18.72 14.42
N LYS A 25 -19.33 19.83 15.17
CA LYS A 25 -20.20 21.00 14.99
C LYS A 25 -19.58 22.14 14.18
N ARG A 26 -18.26 22.13 13.99
CA ARG A 26 -17.49 23.18 13.29
C ARG A 26 -16.37 22.59 12.46
N ASN A 27 -16.00 23.26 11.37
CA ASN A 27 -14.90 22.83 10.48
C ASN A 27 -15.02 21.35 10.06
N LYS A 28 -16.25 20.89 9.81
CA LYS A 28 -16.56 19.48 9.53
C LYS A 28 -15.80 19.01 8.29
N ASP A 29 -15.80 19.81 7.23
CA ASP A 29 -15.08 19.49 5.98
C ASP A 29 -13.57 19.33 6.21
N THR A 30 -12.97 20.18 7.04
CA THR A 30 -11.56 20.04 7.42
C THR A 30 -11.33 18.76 8.21
N CYS A 31 -12.22 18.38 9.11
CA CYS A 31 -12.11 17.13 9.85
C CYS A 31 -12.23 15.91 8.93
N ILE A 32 -13.15 15.96 7.95
CA ILE A 32 -13.32 14.91 6.93
C ILE A 32 -12.04 14.77 6.11
N GLN A 33 -11.50 15.86 5.57
CA GLN A 33 -10.26 15.85 4.79
C GLN A 33 -9.08 15.27 5.58
N LEU A 34 -8.92 15.63 6.86
CA LEU A 34 -7.87 15.05 7.71
C LEU A 34 -8.06 13.53 7.88
N LEU A 35 -9.30 13.06 7.97
CA LEU A 35 -9.59 11.65 8.14
C LEU A 35 -9.38 10.85 6.84
N GLU A 36 -9.72 11.42 5.68
CA GLU A 36 -9.42 10.84 4.37
C GLU A 36 -7.91 10.65 4.21
N GLN A 37 -7.10 11.66 4.56
CA GLN A 37 -5.64 11.56 4.52
C GLN A 37 -5.09 10.50 5.48
N ILE A 38 -5.66 10.37 6.68
CA ILE A 38 -5.32 9.30 7.63
C ILE A 38 -5.65 7.92 7.03
N HIS A 39 -6.80 7.80 6.38
CA HIS A 39 -7.24 6.55 5.75
C HIS A 39 -6.28 6.12 4.64
N GLU A 40 -5.91 7.05 3.76
CA GLU A 40 -4.91 6.82 2.70
C GLU A 40 -3.56 6.36 3.28
N LEU A 41 -3.10 7.01 4.36
CA LEU A 41 -1.86 6.64 5.04
C LEU A 41 -1.89 5.22 5.63
N ILE A 42 -2.96 4.88 6.33
CA ILE A 42 -3.15 3.54 6.90
C ILE A 42 -3.14 2.50 5.79
N ASN A 43 -3.86 2.76 4.69
CA ASN A 43 -3.89 1.84 3.54
C ASN A 43 -2.50 1.67 2.91
N ALA A 44 -1.75 2.75 2.70
CA ALA A 44 -0.40 2.68 2.16
C ALA A 44 0.53 1.83 3.05
N ILE A 45 0.44 1.99 4.38
CA ILE A 45 1.21 1.18 5.34
C ILE A 45 0.81 -0.31 5.25
N ILE A 46 -0.50 -0.61 5.24
CA ILE A 46 -1.01 -1.99 5.15
C ILE A 46 -0.53 -2.65 3.85
N ILE A 47 -0.65 -1.97 2.72
CA ILE A 47 -0.27 -2.51 1.41
C ILE A 47 1.24 -2.77 1.34
N THR A 48 2.06 -1.84 1.84
CA THR A 48 3.52 -1.86 1.70
C THR A 48 4.24 -2.79 2.68
N TYR A 49 3.66 -3.06 3.85
CA TYR A 49 4.37 -3.82 4.89
C TYR A 49 3.60 -5.01 5.45
N ILE A 50 2.28 -5.04 5.35
CA ILE A 50 1.48 -6.16 5.86
C ILE A 50 1.18 -7.15 4.74
N LYS A 51 0.76 -6.67 3.56
CA LYS A 51 0.37 -7.53 2.44
C LYS A 51 1.54 -8.02 1.59
N SER A 52 2.63 -7.25 1.50
CA SER A 52 3.76 -7.58 0.62
C SER A 52 4.73 -8.61 1.19
N GLY A 53 4.44 -9.17 2.37
CA GLY A 53 5.27 -10.24 2.96
C GLY A 53 6.69 -9.81 3.33
N VAL A 54 6.98 -8.50 3.32
CA VAL A 54 8.24 -7.93 3.84
C VAL A 54 8.36 -8.44 5.28
N GLY A 55 9.46 -9.14 5.58
CA GLY A 55 9.61 -9.95 6.79
C GLY A 55 9.22 -9.26 8.10
N TYR A 56 9.05 -10.05 9.15
CA TYR A 56 8.47 -9.67 10.46
C TYR A 56 9.09 -8.43 11.15
N GLU A 57 10.19 -7.87 10.64
CA GLU A 57 10.88 -6.71 11.20
C GLU A 57 10.83 -5.51 10.24
N LEU A 58 10.14 -4.45 10.68
CA LEU A 58 10.12 -3.17 9.98
C LEU A 58 11.49 -2.48 10.10
N PRO A 59 12.03 -1.89 9.03
CA PRO A 59 13.26 -1.13 9.12
C PRO A 59 13.15 0.04 10.11
N PRO A 60 14.23 0.43 10.82
CA PRO A 60 14.20 1.47 11.85
C PRO A 60 13.64 2.82 11.36
N TYR A 61 13.93 3.20 10.11
CA TYR A 61 13.41 4.43 9.53
C TYR A 61 11.89 4.37 9.29
N VAL A 62 11.33 3.19 9.03
CA VAL A 62 9.87 2.99 8.89
C VAL A 62 9.19 3.09 10.26
N LEU A 63 9.78 2.47 11.28
CA LEU A 63 9.30 2.59 12.66
C LEU A 63 9.30 4.05 13.13
N LYS A 64 10.35 4.82 12.79
CA LYS A 64 10.40 6.26 13.05
C LYS A 64 9.24 7.00 12.39
N GLN A 65 8.93 6.69 11.13
CA GLN A 65 7.81 7.33 10.41
C GLN A 65 6.45 6.93 11.00
N ILE A 66 6.28 5.67 11.42
CA ILE A 66 5.09 5.23 12.14
C ILE A 66 4.94 6.00 13.46
N GLY A 67 6.02 6.22 14.21
CA GLY A 67 5.99 7.04 15.42
C GLY A 67 5.51 8.47 15.16
N ILE A 68 6.07 9.14 14.14
CA ILE A 68 5.65 10.49 13.71
C ILE A 68 4.17 10.49 13.31
N PHE A 69 3.73 9.45 12.60
CA PHE A 69 2.34 9.30 12.21
C PHE A 69 1.42 9.13 13.43
N THR A 70 1.80 8.30 14.42
CA THR A 70 1.05 8.14 15.67
C THR A 70 0.92 9.46 16.44
N GLU A 71 1.99 10.25 16.54
CA GLU A 71 1.92 11.59 17.14
C GLU A 71 0.97 12.52 16.36
N THR A 72 0.99 12.41 15.03
CA THR A 72 0.09 13.19 14.16
C THR A 72 -1.37 12.78 14.35
N LEU A 73 -1.66 11.48 14.48
CA LEU A 73 -3.00 10.97 14.80
C LEU A 73 -3.52 11.54 16.12
N HIS A 74 -2.66 11.63 17.15
CA HIS A 74 -3.04 12.22 18.42
C HIS A 74 -3.41 13.71 18.27
N LYS A 75 -2.63 14.48 17.50
CA LYS A 75 -2.94 15.89 17.21
C LYS A 75 -4.26 16.05 16.46
N VAL A 76 -4.53 15.19 15.48
CA VAL A 76 -5.80 15.18 14.75
C VAL A 76 -6.96 14.83 15.69
N HIS A 77 -6.77 13.89 16.62
CA HIS A 77 -7.77 13.55 17.63
C HIS A 77 -8.13 14.77 18.47
N THR A 78 -7.13 15.42 19.05
CA THR A 78 -7.31 16.63 19.87
C THR A 78 -8.00 17.72 19.08
N PHE A 79 -7.65 17.91 17.80
CA PHE A 79 -8.29 18.89 16.94
C PHE A 79 -9.78 18.57 16.74
N VAL A 80 -10.12 17.33 16.39
CA VAL A 80 -11.50 16.88 16.15
C VAL A 80 -12.35 17.01 17.42
N GLU A 81 -11.84 16.57 18.58
CA GLU A 81 -12.51 16.73 19.87
C GLU A 81 -12.79 18.21 20.20
N ALA A 82 -11.83 19.09 19.90
CA ALA A 82 -12.00 20.52 20.07
C ALA A 82 -13.11 21.10 19.16
N GLN A 83 -13.31 20.54 17.96
CA GLN A 83 -14.40 20.92 17.07
C GLN A 83 -15.78 20.38 17.52
N GLN A 84 -15.83 19.21 18.18
CA GLN A 84 -17.06 18.65 18.76
C GLN A 84 -17.54 19.44 19.98
N HIS A 85 -16.60 19.82 20.86
CA HIS A 85 -16.87 20.47 22.14
C HIS A 85 -16.47 21.94 22.16
N ALA A 86 -16.73 22.65 21.05
CA ALA A 86 -16.27 24.02 20.79
C ALA A 86 -16.70 25.10 21.82
N GLY A 87 -17.54 24.78 22.81
CA GLY A 87 -17.86 25.65 23.95
C GLY A 87 -17.00 25.40 25.21
N LYS A 88 -16.60 24.15 25.47
CA LYS A 88 -15.78 23.76 26.63
C LYS A 88 -14.29 23.86 26.32
N VAL A 89 -13.90 23.46 25.10
CA VAL A 89 -12.49 23.40 24.67
C VAL A 89 -11.97 24.76 24.19
N LYS A 90 -12.85 25.66 23.71
CA LYS A 90 -12.46 27.06 23.39
C LYS A 90 -11.86 27.81 24.58
N LYS A 91 -12.21 27.42 25.81
CA LYS A 91 -11.62 28.03 27.02
C LYS A 91 -10.16 27.65 27.22
N PHE A 92 -9.75 26.51 26.67
CA PHE A 92 -8.38 25.99 26.77
C PHE A 92 -7.49 26.40 25.60
N PHE A 93 -8.06 26.62 24.41
CA PHE A 93 -7.29 27.00 23.23
C PHE A 93 -7.50 28.46 22.83
N ARG A 94 -6.42 29.22 22.78
CA ARG A 94 -6.34 30.51 22.10
C ARG A 94 -6.51 30.30 20.59
N HIS A 95 -7.07 31.28 19.89
CA HIS A 95 -7.38 31.16 18.45
C HIS A 95 -6.14 30.78 17.60
N GLY A 96 -4.95 31.26 17.98
CA GLY A 96 -3.69 30.89 17.33
C GLY A 96 -3.27 29.44 17.53
N GLU A 97 -3.52 28.86 18.71
CA GLU A 97 -3.11 27.49 19.05
C GLU A 97 -3.87 26.45 18.22
N MET A 98 -5.14 26.71 17.92
CA MET A 98 -5.94 25.85 17.05
C MET A 98 -5.44 25.84 15.60
N SER A 99 -4.99 27.00 15.11
CA SER A 99 -4.40 27.13 13.78
C SER A 99 -3.06 26.41 13.68
N THR A 100 -2.21 26.56 14.71
CA THR A 100 -0.93 25.83 14.82
C THR A 100 -1.17 24.32 14.90
N LEU A 101 -2.16 23.88 15.67
CA LEU A 101 -2.52 22.46 15.78
C LEU A 101 -2.94 21.91 14.42
N LEU A 102 -3.85 22.60 13.72
CA LEU A 102 -4.31 22.21 12.39
C LEU A 102 -3.15 22.18 11.38
N HIS A 103 -2.28 23.18 11.40
CA HIS A 103 -1.09 23.21 10.55
C HIS A 103 -0.18 22.02 10.83
N GLY A 104 0.07 21.70 12.11
CA GLY A 104 0.83 20.52 12.52
C GLY A 104 0.21 19.21 12.04
N CYS A 105 -1.12 19.08 12.10
CA CYS A 105 -1.84 17.93 11.54
C CYS A 105 -1.61 17.80 10.04
N LYS A 106 -1.87 18.88 9.28
CA LYS A 106 -1.72 18.88 7.82
C LYS A 106 -0.29 18.57 7.38
N THR A 107 0.70 19.17 8.03
CA THR A 107 2.11 18.95 7.72
C THR A 107 2.53 17.52 8.03
N GLY A 108 2.15 16.98 9.20
CA GLY A 108 2.48 15.59 9.57
C GLY A 108 1.83 14.56 8.62
N LEU A 109 0.56 14.76 8.26
CA LEU A 109 -0.14 13.88 7.32
C LEU A 109 0.47 13.95 5.92
N LYS A 110 0.78 15.17 5.43
CA LYS A 110 1.44 15.34 4.14
C LYS A 110 2.79 14.64 4.08
N GLN A 111 3.64 14.82 5.10
CA GLN A 111 4.95 14.17 5.17
C GLN A 111 4.82 12.63 5.20
N GLY A 112 3.86 12.11 5.96
CA GLY A 112 3.54 10.69 5.97
C GLY A 112 3.13 10.20 4.59
N LEU A 113 2.18 10.87 3.94
CA LEU A 113 1.69 10.50 2.61
C LEU A 113 2.83 10.48 1.59
N GLU A 114 3.65 11.52 1.54
CA GLU A 114 4.81 11.58 0.64
C GLU A 114 5.75 10.39 0.88
N PHE A 115 6.09 10.08 2.13
CA PHE A 115 6.97 8.97 2.45
C PHE A 115 6.39 7.60 2.06
N PHE A 116 5.12 7.33 2.41
CA PHE A 116 4.51 6.02 2.18
C PHE A 116 4.01 5.84 0.74
N GLN A 117 3.54 6.89 0.06
CA GLN A 117 3.11 6.82 -1.35
C GLN A 117 4.29 6.64 -2.30
N ILE A 118 5.40 7.37 -2.11
CA ILE A 118 6.62 7.17 -2.92
C ILE A 118 7.05 5.70 -2.86
N ARG A 119 7.01 5.12 -1.67
CA ARG A 119 7.40 3.71 -1.49
C ARG A 119 6.38 2.72 -2.03
N THR A 120 5.09 3.02 -1.91
CA THR A 120 4.02 2.19 -2.50
C THR A 120 4.18 2.16 -4.03
N ASN A 121 4.39 3.32 -4.66
CA ASN A 121 4.59 3.44 -6.10
C ASN A 121 5.84 2.69 -6.58
N HIS A 122 6.95 2.82 -5.85
CA HIS A 122 8.18 2.06 -6.17
C HIS A 122 7.97 0.54 -6.03
N THR A 123 7.26 0.10 -4.98
CA THR A 123 6.97 -1.32 -4.79
C THR A 123 6.07 -1.85 -5.90
N MET A 124 5.05 -1.08 -6.29
CA MET A 124 4.12 -1.47 -7.35
C MET A 124 4.78 -1.50 -8.73
N ALA A 125 5.65 -0.53 -9.04
CA ALA A 125 6.44 -0.53 -10.28
C ALA A 125 7.31 -1.79 -10.40
N ASN A 126 8.03 -2.15 -9.31
CA ASN A 126 8.85 -3.36 -9.30
C ASN A 126 8.03 -4.65 -9.44
N ILE A 127 6.84 -4.72 -8.83
CA ILE A 127 5.95 -5.88 -8.98
C ILE A 127 5.48 -6.01 -10.44
N THR A 128 5.06 -4.91 -11.06
CA THR A 128 4.63 -4.91 -12.47
C THR A 128 5.77 -5.34 -13.40
N GLU A 129 6.98 -4.85 -13.18
CA GLU A 129 8.17 -5.26 -13.95
C GLU A 129 8.45 -6.76 -13.77
N MET A 130 8.37 -7.28 -12.54
CA MET A 130 8.52 -8.71 -12.28
C MET A 130 7.45 -9.55 -12.96
N GLN A 131 6.20 -9.09 -13.00
CA GLN A 131 5.11 -9.77 -13.70
C GLN A 131 5.34 -9.80 -15.21
N GLN A 132 5.72 -8.68 -15.81
CA GLN A 132 6.05 -8.60 -17.23
C GLN A 132 7.22 -9.53 -17.60
N ASN A 133 8.27 -9.56 -16.77
CA ASN A 133 9.40 -10.46 -16.97
C ASN A 133 9.02 -11.93 -16.80
N ALA A 134 8.11 -12.26 -15.89
CA ALA A 134 7.60 -13.62 -15.71
C ALA A 134 6.76 -14.06 -16.91
N GLU A 135 5.86 -13.21 -17.39
CA GLU A 135 5.06 -13.44 -18.60
C GLU A 135 5.93 -13.63 -19.84
N HIS A 136 6.96 -12.79 -19.99
CA HIS A 136 7.90 -12.90 -21.10
C HIS A 136 8.65 -14.24 -21.08
N ARG A 137 9.22 -14.62 -19.94
CA ARG A 137 9.91 -15.91 -19.78
C ARG A 137 8.97 -17.09 -20.00
N GLN A 138 7.72 -16.98 -19.56
CA GLN A 138 6.72 -18.01 -19.79
C GLN A 138 6.42 -18.17 -21.29
N ALA A 139 6.31 -17.07 -22.03
CA ALA A 139 6.15 -17.11 -23.48
C ALA A 139 7.37 -17.73 -24.19
N GLU A 140 8.59 -17.41 -23.75
CA GLU A 140 9.82 -18.04 -24.28
C GLU A 140 9.84 -19.56 -24.04
N ILE A 141 9.46 -19.99 -22.83
CA ILE A 141 9.38 -21.43 -22.50
C ILE A 141 8.36 -22.14 -23.38
N VAL A 142 7.17 -21.56 -23.56
CA VAL A 142 6.12 -22.15 -24.43
C VAL A 142 6.62 -22.27 -25.87
N ASN A 143 7.22 -21.20 -26.41
CA ASN A 143 7.76 -21.21 -27.77
C ASN A 143 8.88 -22.24 -27.96
N MET A 144 9.75 -22.44 -26.95
CA MET A 144 10.78 -23.47 -26.99
C MET A 144 10.19 -24.89 -26.97
N ILE A 145 9.15 -25.12 -26.16
CA ILE A 145 8.45 -26.42 -26.12
C ILE A 145 7.78 -26.72 -27.47
N GLU A 146 7.16 -25.73 -28.09
CA GLU A 146 6.54 -25.85 -29.42
C GLU A 146 7.61 -26.17 -30.49
N ALA A 147 8.72 -25.41 -30.52
CA ALA A 147 9.81 -25.66 -31.46
C ALA A 147 10.44 -27.06 -31.30
N LEU A 148 10.58 -27.55 -30.06
CA LEU A 148 11.06 -28.91 -29.79
C LEU A 148 10.06 -29.97 -30.26
N SER A 149 8.76 -29.74 -30.05
CA SER A 149 7.70 -30.65 -30.51
C SER A 149 7.63 -30.75 -32.04
N ASP A 150 7.81 -29.64 -32.74
CA ASP A 150 7.81 -29.58 -34.22
C ASP A 150 9.09 -30.22 -34.81
N SER A 151 10.24 -30.06 -34.16
CA SER A 151 11.48 -30.73 -34.58
C SER A 151 11.43 -32.25 -34.39
N ALA A 152 10.84 -32.73 -33.30
CA ALA A 152 10.70 -34.17 -33.02
C ALA A 152 9.77 -34.89 -34.00
N THR A 153 8.76 -34.19 -34.52
CA THR A 153 7.86 -34.72 -35.58
C THR A 153 8.50 -34.66 -36.97
N SER A 154 9.36 -33.68 -37.24
CA SER A 154 10.12 -33.59 -38.49
C SER A 154 11.18 -34.69 -38.64
N ASP A 155 11.91 -35.01 -37.56
CA ASP A 155 12.95 -36.05 -37.56
C ASP A 155 12.39 -37.48 -37.68
N GLN A 156 11.16 -37.74 -37.22
CA GLN A 156 10.48 -39.01 -37.47
C GLN A 156 9.97 -39.13 -38.92
N ALA A 157 9.55 -38.03 -39.55
CA ALA A 157 9.07 -38.03 -40.93
C ALA A 157 10.21 -38.24 -41.96
N SER A 158 11.41 -37.73 -41.68
CA SER A 158 12.59 -37.87 -42.54
C SER A 158 13.19 -39.28 -42.49
N MET A 159 13.15 -39.97 -41.34
CA MET A 159 13.56 -41.38 -41.26
C MET A 159 12.65 -42.32 -42.04
N ILE A 160 11.33 -42.05 -42.09
CA ILE A 160 10.36 -42.89 -42.79
C ILE A 160 10.47 -42.70 -44.32
N SER A 161 10.72 -41.49 -44.82
CA SER A 161 10.84 -41.27 -46.28
C SER A 161 12.11 -41.88 -46.91
N SER A 162 13.20 -42.00 -46.12
CA SER A 162 14.45 -42.63 -46.57
C SER A 162 14.33 -44.16 -46.75
N ILE A 163 13.37 -44.81 -46.09
CA ILE A 163 13.16 -46.27 -46.17
C ILE A 163 12.37 -46.66 -47.43
N TYR A 164 11.52 -45.76 -47.95
CA TYR A 164 10.63 -46.03 -49.08
C TYR A 164 11.10 -45.52 -50.44
N SER A 165 12.30 -44.95 -50.54
CA SER A 165 12.84 -44.38 -51.79
C SER A 165 13.74 -45.34 -52.59
N GLY A 166 13.57 -46.66 -52.42
CA GLY A 166 14.28 -47.67 -53.22
C GLY A 166 13.69 -47.80 -54.64
N PRO A 167 14.51 -47.85 -55.70
CA PRO A 167 14.01 -47.83 -57.08
C PRO A 167 13.30 -49.15 -57.41
N LEU A 168 12.05 -49.04 -57.87
CA LEU A 168 11.29 -50.13 -58.49
C LEU A 168 11.97 -50.48 -59.83
N GLN A 169 12.67 -51.62 -59.87
CA GLN A 169 13.03 -52.31 -61.11
C GLN A 169 11.91 -53.25 -61.55
#